data_AF-A0A7S2XB23-F1
#
_entry.id   AF-A0A7S2XB23-F1
#
_cell.length_a   1.000
_cell.length_b   1.000
_cell.length_c   1.000
_cell.angle_alpha   90.00
_cell.angle_beta   90.00
_cell.angle_gamma   90.00
#
_symmetry.space_group_name_H-M   'P 1'
#
loop_
_entity.id
_entity.type
_entity.pdbx_description
1 polymer ?
#
loop_
_entity_poly.entity_id
_entity_poly.type
_entity_poly.pdbx_seq_one_letter_code
_entity_poly.pdbx_strand_id
1 'polypeptide(L)'
;EEEGEGEEMELDDVMEDDELVDELLTPFDGAALFSLICTLNHSCSPNVCIDYGIPFGPVEARVVALRDIKKGEELCFSYLSKKLPLKERRHELLDYGFTCVCPLCTEEAAKENEQKQQQQ
;
A
#
# COMPACT_ATOMS: atom_id res chain seq x y z
N GLU A 1 27.41 3.82 44.64
CA GLU A 1 26.29 4.65 44.19
C GLU A 1 26.91 5.68 43.26
N GLU A 2 26.89 5.41 41.96
CA GLU A 2 27.01 6.46 40.95
C GLU A 2 25.90 6.13 39.96
N GLU A 3 24.79 6.81 40.18
CA GLU A 3 23.61 6.77 39.34
C GLU A 3 24.01 7.40 38.00
N GLY A 4 23.94 6.63 36.93
CA GLY A 4 24.11 7.14 35.58
C GLY A 4 22.95 8.05 35.26
N GLU A 5 23.20 9.35 35.26
CA GLU A 5 22.27 10.36 34.77
C GLU A 5 22.07 10.11 33.28
N GLY A 6 20.89 9.56 32.92
CA GLY A 6 20.45 9.57 31.54
C GLY A 6 20.16 11.01 31.16
N GLU A 7 21.03 11.61 30.35
CA GLU A 7 20.77 12.90 29.74
C GLU A 7 19.47 12.81 28.92
N GLU A 8 18.45 13.56 29.33
CA GLU A 8 17.29 13.83 28.49
C GLU A 8 17.78 14.67 27.31
N MET A 9 17.97 14.04 26.14
CA MET A 9 18.25 14.78 24.90
C MET A 9 17.03 15.62 24.53
N GLU A 10 17.23 16.92 24.38
CA GLU A 10 16.18 17.81 23.90
C GLU A 10 15.89 17.50 22.42
N LEU A 11 14.63 17.66 21.99
CA LEU A 11 14.18 17.39 20.62
C LEU A 11 14.98 18.17 19.56
N ASP A 12 15.54 19.32 19.94
CA ASP A 12 16.34 20.17 19.08
C ASP A 12 17.76 19.58 18.86
N ASP A 13 18.31 18.82 19.82
CA ASP A 13 19.64 18.20 19.71
C ASP A 13 19.65 16.97 18.76
N VAL A 14 18.50 16.33 18.57
CA VAL A 14 18.33 15.22 17.62
C VAL A 14 18.39 15.70 16.17
N MET A 15 18.14 16.99 15.91
CA MET A 15 18.14 17.56 14.56
C MET A 15 19.54 17.90 14.02
N GLU A 16 20.59 17.85 14.84
CA GLU A 16 21.97 18.11 14.41
C GLU A 16 22.70 16.85 13.90
N ASP A 17 22.19 15.66 14.23
CA ASP A 17 22.77 14.39 13.80
C ASP A 17 22.08 13.87 12.54
N ASP A 18 22.56 14.34 11.38
CA ASP A 18 22.06 14.04 10.03
C ASP A 18 21.94 12.52 9.77
N GLU A 19 22.79 11.69 10.41
CA GLU A 19 22.74 10.22 10.27
C GLU A 19 21.55 9.59 11.02
N LEU A 20 21.12 10.20 12.14
CA LEU A 20 19.96 9.74 12.93
C LEU A 20 18.63 10.17 12.30
N VAL A 21 18.60 11.33 11.63
CA VAL A 21 17.41 11.80 10.90
C VAL A 21 17.08 10.89 9.72
N ASP A 22 18.09 10.44 8.98
CA ASP A 22 17.95 9.51 7.85
C ASP A 22 17.50 8.09 8.28
N GLU A 23 17.89 7.64 9.48
CA GLU A 23 17.49 6.33 10.01
C GLU A 23 16.07 6.33 10.62
N LEU A 24 15.62 7.47 11.17
CA LEU A 24 14.28 7.66 11.76
C LEU A 24 13.21 8.08 10.74
N LEU A 25 13.60 8.76 9.66
CA LEU A 25 12.73 9.19 8.58
C LEU A 25 13.19 8.52 7.28
N THR A 26 12.69 7.31 7.00
CA THR A 26 12.82 6.70 5.67
C THR A 26 12.55 7.76 4.59
N PRO A 27 13.33 7.85 3.50
CA PRO A 27 13.31 9.01 2.61
C PRO A 27 11.97 9.05 1.89
N PHE A 28 11.06 9.84 2.44
CA PHE A 28 9.78 10.14 1.85
C PHE A 28 10.01 11.32 0.92
N ASP A 29 10.18 11.05 -0.38
CA ASP A 29 10.41 12.09 -1.40
C ASP A 29 9.28 13.14 -1.44
N GLY A 30 8.07 12.75 -1.02
CA GLY A 30 6.92 13.65 -0.86
C GLY A 30 5.57 12.99 -1.12
N ALA A 31 4.50 13.75 -0.88
CA ALA A 31 3.12 13.38 -1.22
C ALA A 31 2.63 14.14 -2.45
N ALA A 32 1.87 13.48 -3.33
CA ALA A 32 1.25 14.10 -4.49
C ALA A 32 -0.18 13.58 -4.72
N LEU A 33 -1.04 14.44 -5.29
CA LEU A 33 -2.41 14.08 -5.67
C LEU A 33 -2.52 14.01 -7.20
N PHE A 34 -2.88 12.84 -7.71
CA PHE A 34 -3.07 12.59 -9.14
C PHE A 34 -4.55 12.34 -9.43
N SER A 35 -5.31 13.39 -9.78
CA SER A 35 -6.77 13.33 -9.86
C SER A 35 -7.30 12.19 -10.75
N LEU A 36 -6.65 11.90 -11.86
CA LEU A 36 -7.05 10.79 -12.74
C LEU A 36 -6.83 9.42 -12.10
N ILE A 37 -5.69 9.22 -11.41
CA ILE A 37 -5.37 7.96 -10.73
C ILE A 37 -6.32 7.74 -9.54
N CYS A 38 -6.70 8.80 -8.84
CA CYS A 38 -7.67 8.73 -7.74
C CYS A 38 -9.06 8.23 -8.17
N THR A 39 -9.37 8.18 -9.48
CA THR A 39 -10.63 7.61 -9.97
C THR A 39 -10.59 6.10 -10.19
N LEU A 40 -9.40 5.48 -10.13
CA LEU A 40 -9.23 4.05 -10.37
C LEU A 40 -9.60 3.25 -9.11
N ASN A 41 -10.45 2.25 -9.28
CA ASN A 41 -10.89 1.39 -8.19
C ASN A 41 -9.86 0.33 -7.82
N HIS A 42 -10.07 -0.29 -6.65
CA HIS A 42 -9.23 -1.36 -6.15
C HIS A 42 -9.57 -2.72 -6.76
N SER A 43 -8.54 -3.50 -7.10
CA SER A 43 -8.64 -4.95 -7.27
C SER A 43 -7.40 -5.65 -6.70
N CYS A 44 -7.59 -6.74 -5.94
CA CYS A 44 -6.46 -7.59 -5.52
C CYS A 44 -5.87 -8.40 -6.70
N SER A 45 -6.57 -8.46 -7.84
CA SER A 45 -6.05 -8.93 -9.12
C SER A 45 -6.19 -7.78 -10.13
N PRO A 46 -5.29 -6.78 -10.06
CA PRO A 46 -5.40 -5.57 -10.87
C PRO A 46 -5.06 -5.85 -12.34
N ASN A 47 -5.52 -4.98 -13.23
CA ASN A 47 -5.14 -4.99 -14.64
C ASN A 47 -4.20 -3.83 -15.02
N VAL A 48 -4.00 -2.88 -14.11
CA VAL A 48 -3.01 -1.81 -14.22
C VAL A 48 -2.18 -1.67 -12.94
N CYS A 49 -0.97 -1.13 -13.05
CA CYS A 49 -0.18 -0.63 -11.92
C CYS A 49 0.14 0.85 -12.09
N ILE A 50 0.57 1.49 -11.00
CA ILE A 50 1.04 2.86 -11.00
C ILE A 50 2.57 2.85 -10.92
N ASP A 51 3.21 3.41 -11.93
CA ASP A 51 4.65 3.66 -11.98
C ASP A 51 4.89 5.14 -11.64
N TYR A 52 5.38 5.39 -10.43
CA TYR A 52 5.79 6.71 -9.99
C TYR A 52 7.21 6.93 -10.52
N GLY A 53 7.41 7.98 -11.32
CA GLY A 53 8.64 8.21 -12.07
C GLY A 53 9.92 8.28 -11.23
N ILE A 54 11.05 8.39 -11.91
CA ILE A 54 12.41 8.42 -11.32
C ILE A 54 12.58 9.65 -10.39
N PRO A 55 13.25 9.52 -9.23
CA PRO A 55 13.35 10.55 -8.19
C PRO A 55 14.00 11.88 -8.61
N PHE A 56 14.75 11.91 -9.71
CA PHE A 56 15.46 13.10 -10.19
C PHE A 56 14.77 13.77 -11.40
N GLY A 57 13.54 13.37 -11.74
CA GLY A 57 12.74 13.92 -12.83
C GLY A 57 11.53 14.74 -12.34
N PRO A 58 10.71 15.28 -13.26
CA PRO A 58 9.43 15.85 -12.90
C PRO A 58 8.53 14.79 -12.23
N VAL A 59 7.74 15.22 -11.24
CA VAL A 59 6.77 14.35 -10.53
C VAL A 59 5.73 13.86 -11.53
N GLU A 60 5.87 12.60 -11.95
CA GLU A 60 5.01 11.94 -12.93
C GLU A 60 4.53 10.60 -12.35
N ALA A 61 3.27 10.26 -12.61
CA ALA A 61 2.71 8.94 -12.34
C ALA A 61 2.10 8.38 -13.61
N ARG A 62 2.48 7.14 -13.97
CA ARG A 62 2.04 6.45 -15.18
C ARG A 62 1.14 5.28 -14.82
N VAL A 63 0.01 5.16 -15.50
CA VAL A 63 -0.85 3.98 -15.39
C VAL A 63 -0.41 2.98 -16.46
N VAL A 64 0.14 1.86 -16.04
CA VAL A 64 0.72 0.85 -16.93
C VAL A 64 -0.13 -0.41 -16.91
N ALA A 65 -0.52 -0.90 -18.10
CA ALA A 65 -1.28 -2.15 -18.22
C ALA A 65 -0.41 -3.36 -17.86
N LEU A 66 -0.94 -4.26 -17.02
CA LEU A 66 -0.28 -5.51 -16.61
C LEU A 66 -0.61 -6.68 -17.55
N ARG A 67 -1.66 -6.51 -18.36
CA ARG A 67 -2.16 -7.49 -19.34
C ARG A 67 -3.00 -6.76 -20.39
N ASP A 68 -3.40 -7.47 -21.43
CA ASP A 68 -4.39 -6.94 -22.39
C ASP A 68 -5.71 -6.58 -21.67
N ILE A 69 -6.24 -5.41 -22.00
CA ILE A 69 -7.47 -4.85 -21.42
C ILE A 69 -8.46 -4.61 -22.55
N LYS A 70 -9.68 -5.16 -22.40
CA LYS A 70 -10.72 -5.03 -23.43
C LYS A 70 -11.43 -3.69 -23.31
N LYS A 71 -11.99 -3.19 -24.42
CA LYS A 71 -12.85 -2.00 -24.40
C LYS A 71 -14.03 -2.22 -23.45
N GLY A 72 -14.24 -1.29 -22.52
CA GLY A 72 -15.31 -1.34 -21.53
C GLY A 72 -14.95 -2.12 -20.26
N GLU A 73 -13.77 -2.72 -20.19
CA GLU A 73 -13.23 -3.27 -18.94
C GLU A 73 -12.79 -2.13 -18.02
N GLU A 74 -13.14 -2.22 -16.74
CA GLU A 74 -12.75 -1.24 -15.73
C GLU A 74 -11.25 -1.33 -15.44
N LEU A 75 -10.59 -0.18 -15.28
CA LEU A 75 -9.19 -0.12 -14.88
C LEU A 75 -9.08 -0.13 -13.35
N CYS A 76 -8.42 -1.15 -12.81
CA CYS A 76 -8.24 -1.30 -11.36
C CYS A 76 -6.76 -1.52 -11.03
N PHE A 77 -6.29 -0.87 -9.97
CA PHE A 77 -4.96 -1.09 -9.38
C PHE A 77 -5.07 -1.62 -7.94
N SER A 78 -3.96 -2.09 -7.37
CA SER A 78 -3.92 -2.49 -5.96
C SER A 78 -3.61 -1.28 -5.09
N TYR A 79 -4.43 -1.04 -4.07
CA TYR A 79 -4.18 -0.02 -3.04
C TYR A 79 -3.22 -0.55 -1.98
N LEU A 80 -2.99 -1.87 -1.98
CA LEU A 80 -2.11 -2.55 -1.05
C LEU A 80 -0.71 -2.65 -1.65
N SER A 81 0.29 -2.28 -0.85
CA SER A 81 1.72 -2.35 -1.20
C SER A 81 2.33 -3.74 -1.01
N LYS A 82 1.67 -4.61 -0.24
CA LYS A 82 2.17 -5.95 0.14
C LYS A 82 1.22 -7.04 -0.30
N LYS A 83 1.76 -8.25 -0.49
CA LYS A 83 0.97 -9.47 -0.70
C LYS A 83 0.49 -9.98 0.65
N LEU A 84 -0.82 -9.90 0.88
CA LEU A 84 -1.45 -10.29 2.14
C LEU A 84 -2.50 -11.40 1.91
N PRO A 85 -2.79 -12.24 2.92
CA PRO A 85 -3.93 -13.18 2.92
C PRO A 85 -5.28 -12.46 2.81
N LEU A 86 -6.33 -13.18 2.37
CA LEU A 86 -7.69 -12.63 2.16
C LEU A 86 -8.20 -11.78 3.32
N LYS A 87 -8.11 -12.32 4.54
CA LYS A 87 -8.63 -11.67 5.75
C LYS A 87 -7.93 -10.35 6.01
N GLU A 88 -6.60 -10.32 5.86
CA GLU A 88 -5.78 -9.12 6.06
C GLU A 88 -6.05 -8.09 4.94
N ARG A 89 -6.13 -8.51 3.67
CA ARG A 89 -6.50 -7.60 2.57
C ARG A 89 -7.83 -6.91 2.83
N ARG A 90 -8.84 -7.67 3.27
CA ARG A 90 -10.16 -7.07 3.59
C ARG A 90 -10.08 -6.13 4.77
N HIS A 91 -9.27 -6.43 5.78
CA HIS A 91 -9.09 -5.57 6.96
C HIS A 91 -8.47 -4.22 6.57
N GLU A 92 -7.35 -4.23 5.84
CA GLU A 92 -6.66 -3.01 5.37
C GLU A 92 -7.57 -2.13 4.48
N LEU A 93 -8.46 -2.75 3.69
CA LEU A 93 -9.37 -2.00 2.82
C LEU A 93 -10.57 -1.38 3.55
N LEU A 94 -10.80 -1.74 4.82
CA LEU A 94 -11.84 -1.09 5.62
C LEU A 94 -11.56 0.39 5.85
N ASP A 95 -10.28 0.80 5.87
CA ASP A 95 -9.88 2.21 5.98
C ASP A 95 -10.35 3.03 4.78
N TYR A 96 -10.55 2.38 3.63
CA TYR A 96 -11.15 2.98 2.43
C TYR A 96 -12.69 2.86 2.40
N GLY A 97 -13.29 2.24 3.42
CA GLY A 97 -14.74 2.16 3.57
C GLY A 97 -15.45 1.10 2.71
N PHE A 98 -14.74 0.09 2.20
CA PHE A 98 -15.36 -0.97 1.39
C PHE A 98 -14.80 -2.37 1.67
N THR A 99 -15.56 -3.40 1.28
CA THR A 99 -15.08 -4.80 1.25
C THR A 99 -14.78 -5.23 -0.17
N CYS A 100 -13.55 -5.67 -0.45
CA CYS A 100 -13.20 -6.14 -1.79
C CYS A 100 -13.90 -7.46 -2.17
N VAL A 101 -14.50 -7.46 -3.36
CA VAL A 101 -15.20 -8.59 -4.00
C VAL A 101 -14.61 -8.94 -5.37
N CYS A 102 -13.36 -8.56 -5.64
CA CYS A 102 -12.69 -8.91 -6.90
C CYS A 102 -12.61 -10.43 -7.10
N PRO A 103 -12.32 -10.92 -8.33
CA PRO A 103 -12.27 -12.36 -8.63
C PRO A 103 -11.40 -13.15 -7.65
N LEU A 104 -10.19 -12.66 -7.34
CA LEU A 104 -9.28 -13.31 -6.39
C LEU A 104 -9.90 -13.45 -4.99
N CYS A 105 -10.49 -12.38 -4.46
CA CYS A 105 -11.12 -12.40 -3.14
C CYS A 105 -12.36 -13.31 -3.09
N THR A 106 -13.10 -13.39 -4.19
CA THR A 106 -14.29 -14.24 -4.31
C THR A 106 -13.89 -15.72 -4.38
N GLU A 107 -12.87 -16.06 -5.17
CA GLU A 107 -12.34 -17.41 -5.28
C GLU A 107 -11.72 -17.91 -3.97
N GLU A 108 -10.91 -17.10 -3.30
CA GLU A 108 -10.31 -17.46 -2.02
C GLU A 108 -11.38 -17.67 -0.93
N ALA A 109 -12.40 -16.81 -0.88
CA ALA A 109 -13.50 -16.96 0.06
C ALA A 109 -14.31 -18.24 -0.19
N ALA A 110 -14.52 -18.62 -1.44
CA ALA A 110 -15.18 -19.87 -1.80
C ALA A 110 -14.39 -21.08 -1.31
N LYS A 111 -13.07 -21.10 -1.55
CA LYS A 111 -12.16 -22.17 -1.09
C LYS A 111 -12.15 -22.32 0.44
N GLU A 112 -12.11 -21.21 1.18
CA GLU A 112 -12.18 -21.24 2.65
C GLU A 112 -13.50 -21.83 3.15
N ASN A 113 -14.62 -21.58 2.47
CA ASN A 113 -15.92 -22.12 2.84
C ASN A 113 -16.02 -23.62 2.57
N GLU A 114 -15.53 -24.09 1.42
CA GLU A 114 -15.48 -25.52 1.09
C GLU A 114 -14.64 -26.32 2.11
N GLN A 115 -13.49 -25.79 2.51
CA GLN A 115 -12.62 -26.43 3.50
C GLN A 115 -13.31 -26.55 4.86
N LYS A 116 -14.07 -25.53 5.29
CA LYS A 116 -14.84 -25.57 6.55
C LYS A 116 -15.97 -26.59 6.51
N GLN A 117 -16.58 -26.82 5.34
CA GLN A 117 -17.63 -27.82 5.17
C GLN A 117 -17.08 -29.26 5.15
N GLN A 118 -15.87 -29.46 4.62
CA GLN A 118 -15.22 -30.79 4.61
C GLN A 118 -14.65 -31.21 5.98
N GLN A 119 -14.51 -30.26 6.91
CA GLN A 119 -14.01 -30.48 8.27
C GLN A 119 -15.14 -30.63 9.32
N GLN A 120 -16.40 -30.59 8.89
CA GLN A 120 -17.60 -30.81 9.71
C GLN A 120 -18.23 -32.16 9.37
#